data_AF-A0A418RNG5-F1
#
_entry.id   AF-A0A418RNG5-F1
#
_cell.length_a   1.000
_cell.length_b   1.000
_cell.length_c   1.000
_cell.angle_alpha   90.00
_cell.angle_beta   90.00
_cell.angle_gamma   90.00
#
_symmetry.space_group_name_H-M   'P 1'
#
loop_
_entity.id
_entity.type
_entity.pdbx_description
1 polymer ?
#
loop_
_entity_poly.entity_id
_entity_poly.type
_entity_poly.pdbx_seq_one_letter_code
_entity_poly.pdbx_strand_id
1 'polypeptide(L)' 'MTWKGVCPVVKLLETTYQKGVKLCRKTFLAMSNRIDRDSSLPKYYVTIQPQT' A
#
# COMPACT_ATOMS: atom_id res chain seq x y z
N MET A 1 -6.82 11.47 20.38
CA MET A 1 -6.30 10.15 19.98
C MET A 1 -4.81 10.31 19.70
N THR A 2 -3.97 10.08 20.70
CA THR A 2 -2.50 10.21 20.62
C THR A 2 -1.90 8.85 20.30
N TRP A 3 -1.07 8.78 19.27
CA TRP A 3 -0.33 7.56 18.95
C TRP A 3 1.08 7.71 19.54
N LYS A 4 1.53 6.79 20.41
CA LYS A 4 2.77 6.89 21.23
C LYS A 4 3.07 8.30 21.75
N GLY A 5 2.07 8.97 22.31
CA GLY A 5 2.23 10.31 22.91
C GLY A 5 2.37 11.45 21.91
N VAL A 6 2.37 11.17 20.60
CA VAL A 6 2.36 12.18 19.54
C VAL A 6 0.91 12.36 19.07
N CYS A 7 0.44 13.60 19.00
CA CYS A 7 -0.82 13.93 18.34
C CYS A 7 -0.61 13.75 16.83
N PRO A 8 -1.19 12.72 16.18
CA PRO A 8 -1.02 12.55 14.76
C PRO A 8 -1.74 13.70 14.06
N VAL A 9 -1.00 14.46 13.24
CA VAL A 9 -1.60 15.45 12.34
C VAL A 9 -2.23 14.66 11.19
N VAL A 10 -3.46 14.20 11.41
CA VAL A 10 -4.24 13.53 10.37
C VAL A 10 -4.82 14.60 9.46
N LYS A 11 -4.24 14.77 8.26
CA LYS A 11 -4.80 15.64 7.23
C LYS A 11 -5.83 14.84 6.45
N LEU A 12 -7.02 15.42 6.28
CA LEU A 12 -8.03 14.87 5.38
C LEU A 12 -7.48 14.94 3.96
N LEU A 13 -7.47 13.81 3.25
CA LEU A 13 -7.12 13.74 1.84
C LEU A 13 -8.36 14.17 1.03
N GLU A 14 -8.41 15.44 0.67
CA GLU A 14 -9.49 16.02 -0.14
C GLU A 14 -9.34 15.72 -1.64
N THR A 15 -8.16 15.22 -2.04
CA THR A 15 -7.86 14.93 -3.44
C THR A 15 -8.20 13.50 -3.80
N THR A 16 -8.87 13.32 -4.94
CA THR A 16 -9.07 12.00 -5.54
C THR A 16 -7.76 11.45 -6.08
N TYR A 17 -7.48 10.18 -5.83
CA TYR A 17 -6.37 9.49 -6.45
C TYR A 17 -6.49 9.56 -7.97
N GLN A 18 -5.37 9.84 -8.64
CA GLN A 18 -5.32 9.77 -10.09
C GLN A 18 -5.64 8.35 -10.56
N LYS A 19 -6.22 8.25 -11.76
CA LYS A 19 -6.51 6.96 -12.39
C LYS A 19 -5.24 6.13 -12.46
N GLY A 20 -5.27 4.94 -11.87
CA GLY A 20 -4.14 4.02 -11.89
C GLY A 20 -3.74 3.62 -13.31
N VAL A 21 -2.46 3.27 -13.48
CA VAL A 21 -1.89 2.82 -14.75
C VAL A 21 -1.83 1.29 -14.77
N LYS A 22 -2.12 0.68 -15.92
CA LYS A 22 -1.92 -0.77 -16.11
C LYS A 22 -0.42 -1.05 -16.25
N LEU A 23 0.12 -1.86 -15.35
CA LEU A 23 1.51 -2.32 -15.44
C LEU A 23 1.62 -3.55 -16.32
N CYS A 24 2.67 -3.61 -17.13
CA CYS A 24 3.04 -4.83 -17.86
C CYS A 24 3.44 -5.94 -16.88
N ARG A 25 3.25 -7.20 -17.28
CA ARG A 25 3.56 -8.37 -16.41
C ARG A 25 5.01 -8.38 -15.92
N LYS A 26 5.96 -7.99 -16.77
CA LYS A 26 7.40 -7.96 -16.42
C LYS A 26 7.70 -6.95 -15.32
N THR A 27 7.14 -5.75 -15.40
CA THR A 27 7.35 -4.70 -14.40
C THR A 27 6.60 -5.02 -13.11
N PHE A 28 5.41 -5.60 -13.20
CA PHE A 28 4.66 -6.09 -12.04
C PHE A 28 5.40 -7.22 -11.30
N LEU A 29 6.06 -8.14 -12.01
CA LEU A 29 6.79 -9.25 -11.39
C LEU A 29 7.96 -8.78 -10.51
N ALA A 30 8.69 -7.75 -10.96
CA ALA A 30 9.76 -7.16 -10.14
C ALA A 30 9.22 -6.58 -8.82
N MET A 31 8.01 -6.01 -8.87
CA MET A 31 7.32 -5.48 -7.69
C MET A 31 6.67 -6.57 -6.84
N SER A 32 6.18 -7.67 -7.44
CA SER A 32 5.42 -8.70 -6.73
C SER A 32 6.24 -9.38 -5.64
N ASN A 33 7.57 -9.43 -5.77
CA ASN A 33 8.46 -9.94 -4.72
C ASN A 33 8.36 -9.15 -3.40
N ARG A 34 7.87 -7.91 -3.44
CA ARG A 34 7.65 -7.05 -2.26
C ARG A 34 6.23 -7.13 -1.71
N ILE A 35 5.33 -7.76 -2.45
CA ILE A 35 3.91 -7.84 -2.15
C ILE A 35 3.66 -9.18 -1.48
N ASP A 36 3.54 -9.14 -0.16
CA ASP A 36 3.15 -10.31 0.60
C ASP A 36 1.62 -10.35 0.72
N ARG A 37 1.02 -11.50 0.40
CA ARG A 37 -0.44 -11.68 0.40
C ARG A 37 -0.82 -12.60 1.54
N ASP A 38 -1.83 -12.19 2.29
CA ASP A 38 -2.34 -13.02 3.36
C ASP A 38 -2.94 -14.33 2.81
N SER A 39 -2.76 -15.42 3.56
CA SER A 39 -3.22 -16.74 3.15
C SER A 39 -4.75 -16.88 3.22
N SER A 40 -5.40 -16.18 4.16
CA SER A 40 -6.84 -16.23 4.36
C SER A 40 -7.59 -15.26 3.44
N LEU A 41 -7.02 -14.09 3.16
CA LEU A 41 -7.65 -13.04 2.35
C LEU A 41 -6.69 -12.44 1.31
N PRO A 42 -6.16 -13.24 0.37
CA PRO A 42 -5.10 -12.82 -0.56
C PRO A 42 -5.53 -11.70 -1.53
N LYS A 43 -6.85 -11.48 -1.69
CA LYS A 43 -7.41 -10.42 -2.55
C LYS A 43 -7.50 -9.06 -1.84
N TYR A 44 -7.75 -9.08 -0.53
CA TYR A 44 -8.09 -7.87 0.23
C TYR A 44 -7.00 -7.46 1.21
N TYR A 45 -6.16 -8.42 1.61
CA TYR A 45 -5.11 -8.21 2.58
C TYR A 45 -3.74 -8.42 1.94
N VAL A 46 -3.00 -7.32 1.89
CA VAL A 46 -1.70 -7.24 1.22
C VAL A 46 -0.77 -6.38 2.06
N THR A 47 0.42 -6.89 2.30
CA THR A 47 1.51 -6.17 2.98
C THR A 47 2.58 -5.83 1.95
N ILE A 48 2.88 -4.52 1.80
CA ILE A 48 3.92 -4.06 0.87
C ILE A 48 5.15 -3.69 1.69
N GLN A 49 6.25 -4.42 1.46
CA GLN A 49 7.51 -4.13 2.15
C GLN A 49 8.14 -2.81 1.63
N PRO A 50 8.64 -1.95 2.53
CA PRO A 50 9.31 -0.71 2.15
C PRO A 50 10.59 -1.01 1.34
N GLN A 51 10.92 -0.13 0.40
CA GLN A 51 12.24 -0.15 -0.22
C GLN A 51 13.22 0.48 0.77
N THR A 52 14.27 -0.27 1.10
CA THR A 52 15.42 0.21 1.88
C THR A 52 16.16 1.31 1.11
#